data_AF-A0A538M588-F1
#
_entry.id   AF-A0A538M588-F1
#
_cell.length_a   1.000
_cell.length_b   1.000
_cell.length_c   1.000
_cell.angle_alpha   90.00
_cell.angle_beta   90.00
_cell.angle_gamma   90.00
#
_symmetry.space_group_name_H-M   'P 1'
#
loop_
_entity.id
_entity.type
_entity.pdbx_description
1 polymer ?
#
loop_
_entity_poly.entity_id
_entity_poly.type
_entity_poly.pdbx_seq_one_letter_code
_entity_poly.pdbx_strand_id
1 'polypeptide(L)'
;MQLALDALDRLVELLEERGPLSAMEAARTLFATPAISEGLACTLLADLTAGDSRLLCAGTTVSLAAAADDPFLDEASFVVFDLETTGLSAARDSICELGAVRVQALELVDSFQSLVKPAVPLPEPVANLTGLLERDLRRAPSVSTVVRGFLAFAGDDLLVAHNARFDQRFLERQLLRLHGR
;
A
#
# COMPACT_ATOMS: atom_id res chain seq x y z
N MET A 1 -3.35 5.66 7.32
CA MET A 1 -2.55 4.82 6.40
C MET A 1 -2.49 5.46 5.02
N GLN A 2 -3.62 5.71 4.35
CA GLN A 2 -3.63 6.61 3.17
C GLN A 2 -3.00 7.99 3.47
N LEU A 3 -3.35 8.59 4.62
CA LEU A 3 -2.73 9.83 5.11
C LEU A 3 -1.22 9.73 5.39
N ALA A 4 -0.68 8.54 5.64
CA ALA A 4 0.74 8.35 5.95
C ALA A 4 1.56 8.19 4.65
N LEU A 5 1.06 7.42 3.68
CA LEU A 5 1.62 7.33 2.33
C LEU A 5 1.57 8.69 1.61
N ASP A 6 0.40 9.35 1.62
CA ASP A 6 0.26 10.70 1.05
C ASP A 6 1.18 11.72 1.74
N ALA A 7 1.48 11.54 3.03
CA ALA A 7 2.40 12.41 3.76
C ALA A 7 3.87 12.10 3.43
N LEU A 8 4.23 10.83 3.25
CA LEU A 8 5.56 10.41 2.83
C LEU A 8 5.89 10.91 1.43
N ASP A 9 4.99 10.72 0.47
CA ASP A 9 5.21 11.18 -0.90
C ASP A 9 5.33 12.70 -0.97
N ARG A 10 4.47 13.43 -0.25
CA ARG A 10 4.61 14.90 -0.12
C ARG A 10 5.91 15.31 0.55
N LEU A 11 6.39 14.55 1.53
CA LEU A 11 7.66 14.83 2.20
C LEU A 11 8.83 14.63 1.24
N VAL A 12 8.82 13.57 0.45
CA VAL A 12 9.81 13.32 -0.61
C VAL A 12 9.81 14.46 -1.62
N GLU A 13 8.65 14.82 -2.18
CA GLU A 13 8.50 15.94 -3.13
C GLU A 13 9.08 17.25 -2.54
N LEU A 14 8.76 17.56 -1.28
CA LEU A 14 9.29 18.75 -0.60
C LEU A 14 10.82 18.73 -0.46
N LEU A 15 11.40 17.56 -0.20
CA LEU A 15 12.85 17.41 -0.01
C LEU A 15 13.59 17.41 -1.36
N GLU A 16 12.97 16.91 -2.43
CA GLU A 16 13.50 17.03 -3.81
C GLU A 16 13.57 18.50 -4.23
N GLU A 17 12.53 19.28 -3.94
CA GLU A 17 12.48 20.70 -4.30
C GLU A 17 13.39 21.58 -3.44
N ARG A 18 13.48 21.29 -2.15
CA ARG A 18 14.08 22.21 -1.15
C ARG A 18 15.38 21.71 -0.53
N GLY A 19 15.74 20.45 -0.75
CA GLY A 19 16.81 19.78 -0.03
C GLY A 19 16.44 19.45 1.42
N PRO A 20 17.44 19.13 2.28
CA PRO A 20 17.21 18.78 3.67
C PRO A 20 16.44 19.85 4.45
N LEU A 21 15.49 19.42 5.28
CA LEU A 21 14.64 20.29 6.11
C LEU A 21 14.82 19.98 7.60
N SER A 22 14.56 20.97 8.45
CA SER A 22 14.40 20.67 9.87
C SER A 22 13.11 19.88 10.12
N ALA A 23 13.11 19.04 11.16
CA ALA A 23 11.95 18.25 11.57
C ALA A 23 10.73 19.14 11.83
N MET A 24 10.93 20.33 12.41
CA MET A 24 9.85 21.29 12.64
C MET A 24 9.25 21.83 11.34
N GLU A 25 10.08 22.17 10.35
CA GLU A 25 9.60 22.68 9.06
C GLU A 25 8.84 21.61 8.29
N ALA A 26 9.38 20.40 8.20
CA ALA A 26 8.72 19.28 7.55
C ALA A 26 7.39 18.95 8.23
N ALA A 27 7.36 18.84 9.56
CA ALA A 27 6.14 18.54 10.31
C ALA A 27 5.08 19.66 10.19
N ARG A 28 5.48 20.94 10.19
CA ARG A 28 4.56 22.07 9.96
C ARG A 28 3.89 22.01 8.60
N THR A 29 4.66 21.70 7.56
CA THR A 29 4.15 21.58 6.19
C THR A 29 3.23 20.38 6.05
N LEU A 30 3.62 19.21 6.56
CA LEU A 30 2.86 17.96 6.41
C LEU A 30 1.57 17.94 7.23
N PHE A 31 1.63 18.41 8.49
CA PHE A 31 0.52 18.31 9.44
C PHE A 31 -0.28 19.61 9.57
N ALA A 32 0.04 20.64 8.78
CA ALA A 32 -0.61 21.96 8.81
C ALA A 32 -0.73 22.55 10.24
N THR A 33 0.26 22.27 11.11
CA THR A 33 0.20 22.62 12.53
C THR A 33 1.26 23.68 12.86
N PRO A 34 0.88 24.97 12.97
CA PRO A 34 1.85 26.06 13.13
C PRO A 34 2.61 26.06 14.47
N ALA A 35 2.06 25.42 15.51
CA ALA A 35 2.59 25.43 16.88
C ALA A 35 3.08 24.04 17.36
N ILE A 36 3.81 23.30 16.51
CA ILE A 36 4.44 22.03 16.91
C ILE A 36 5.78 22.25 17.64
N SER A 37 6.03 21.50 18.71
CA SER A 37 7.32 21.48 19.41
C SER A 37 8.34 20.60 18.67
N GLU A 38 9.62 20.90 18.81
CA GLU A 38 10.69 20.14 18.15
C GLU A 38 10.66 18.64 18.50
N GLY A 39 10.49 18.31 19.79
CA GLY A 39 10.42 16.91 20.23
C GLY A 39 9.26 16.13 19.62
N LEU A 40 8.08 16.76 19.51
CA LEU A 40 6.93 16.12 18.87
C LEU A 40 7.13 16.00 17.35
N ALA A 41 7.72 17.02 16.71
CA ALA A 41 8.03 16.97 15.28
C ALA A 41 9.03 15.85 14.95
N CYS A 42 10.09 15.70 15.75
CA CYS A 42 11.06 14.61 15.58
C CYS A 42 10.40 13.24 15.77
N THR A 43 9.54 13.09 16.78
CA THR A 43 8.84 11.82 17.03
C THR A 43 7.92 11.45 15.87
N LEU A 44 7.09 12.40 15.42
CA LEU A 44 6.16 12.16 14.31
C LEU A 44 6.88 11.85 13.00
N LEU A 45 7.99 12.53 12.71
CA LEU A 45 8.76 12.25 11.51
C LEU A 45 9.55 10.95 11.61
N ALA A 46 10.11 10.61 12.78
CA ALA A 46 10.74 9.31 12.99
C ALA A 46 9.73 8.18 12.77
N ASP A 47 8.52 8.30 13.31
CA ASP A 47 7.46 7.31 13.10
C ASP A 47 6.96 7.28 11.65
N LEU A 48 6.82 8.45 11.02
CA LEU A 48 6.35 8.55 9.63
C LEU A 48 7.35 7.96 8.64
N THR A 49 8.63 8.30 8.80
CA THR A 49 9.73 7.86 7.92
C THR A 49 10.25 6.47 8.23
N ALA A 50 9.80 5.85 9.34
CA ALA A 50 10.19 4.49 9.69
C ALA A 50 9.78 3.50 8.59
N GLY A 51 10.78 2.93 7.92
CA GLY A 51 10.59 1.94 6.86
C GLY A 51 10.51 2.52 5.44
N ASP A 52 10.58 3.84 5.25
CA ASP A 52 10.71 4.43 3.92
C ASP A 52 12.20 4.61 3.57
N SER A 53 12.70 3.81 2.63
CA SER A 53 14.10 3.82 2.22
C SER A 53 14.54 5.11 1.53
N ARG A 54 13.59 5.93 1.07
CA ARG A 54 13.87 7.21 0.41
C ARG A 54 14.24 8.30 1.40
N LEU A 55 13.99 8.12 2.69
CA LEU A 55 14.08 9.17 3.71
C LEU A 55 15.08 8.81 4.79
N LEU A 56 15.85 9.80 5.23
CA LEU A 56 16.71 9.73 6.39
C LEU A 56 16.28 10.78 7.41
N CYS A 57 16.01 10.33 8.64
CA CYS A 57 15.76 11.21 9.77
C CYS A 57 16.97 11.12 10.73
N ALA A 58 17.79 12.17 10.76
CA ALA A 58 19.00 12.25 11.58
C ALA A 58 18.85 13.38 12.62
N GLY A 59 18.47 13.01 13.85
CA GLY A 59 18.22 13.98 14.92
C GLY A 59 17.05 14.91 14.58
N THR A 60 17.33 16.19 14.39
CA THR A 60 16.34 17.24 14.09
C THR A 60 16.25 17.57 12.60
N THR A 61 16.89 16.77 11.74
CA THR A 61 16.91 16.99 10.29
C THR A 61 16.32 15.78 9.57
N VAL A 62 15.52 16.06 8.54
CA VAL A 62 15.03 15.06 7.59
C VAL A 62 15.55 15.39 6.20
N SER A 63 16.02 14.38 5.49
CA SER A 63 16.57 14.51 4.14
C SER A 63 16.18 13.31 3.29
N LEU A 64 16.38 13.42 1.98
CA LEU A 64 16.42 12.23 1.14
C LEU A 64 17.60 11.36 1.55
N ALA A 65 17.43 10.05 1.47
CA ALA A 65 18.54 9.12 1.46
C ALA A 65 19.45 9.43 0.26
N ALA A 66 20.74 9.17 0.39
CA ALA A 66 21.59 9.13 -0.79
C ALA A 66 20.98 8.11 -1.75
N ALA A 67 20.74 8.51 -3.00
CA ALA A 67 20.12 7.63 -3.99
C ALA A 67 20.93 6.34 -4.06
N ALA A 68 20.35 5.24 -3.59
CA ALA A 68 20.70 3.95 -4.15
C ALA A 68 20.18 3.98 -5.58
N ASP A 69 21.00 3.59 -6.54
CA ASP A 69 20.50 3.48 -7.91
C ASP A 69 19.33 2.49 -7.89
N ASP A 70 18.16 2.94 -8.36
CA ASP A 70 17.03 2.03 -8.56
C ASP A 70 17.51 0.89 -9.46
N PRO A 71 17.18 -0.37 -9.13
CA PRO A 71 17.56 -1.49 -9.97
C PRO A 71 16.96 -1.27 -11.36
N PHE A 72 17.73 -1.62 -12.40
CA PHE A 72 17.14 -1.73 -13.72
C PHE A 72 16.00 -2.76 -13.69
N LEU A 73 15.03 -2.61 -14.59
CA LEU A 73 13.84 -3.46 -14.57
C LEU A 73 14.18 -4.95 -14.77
N ASP A 74 15.27 -5.25 -15.48
CA ASP A 74 15.83 -6.59 -15.70
C ASP A 74 16.63 -7.13 -14.52
N GLU A 75 16.79 -6.36 -13.44
CA GLU A 75 17.42 -6.77 -12.18
C GLU A 75 16.45 -6.68 -10.98
N ALA A 76 15.28 -6.07 -11.17
CA ALA A 76 14.30 -5.84 -10.11
C ALA A 76 13.51 -7.10 -9.73
N SER A 77 13.06 -7.14 -8.46
CA SER A 77 12.04 -8.08 -7.96
C SER A 77 10.82 -7.28 -7.51
N PHE A 78 9.64 -7.68 -7.98
CA PHE A 78 8.38 -7.03 -7.63
C PHE A 78 7.21 -7.98 -7.76
N VAL A 79 6.09 -7.64 -7.12
CA VAL A 79 4.85 -8.40 -7.19
C VAL A 79 3.79 -7.59 -7.92
N VAL A 80 3.33 -8.12 -9.05
CA VAL A 80 2.17 -7.57 -9.76
C VAL A 80 0.91 -8.22 -9.20
N PHE A 81 -0.09 -7.43 -8.82
CA PHE A 81 -1.33 -7.96 -8.26
C PHE A 81 -2.56 -7.23 -8.82
N ASP A 82 -3.71 -7.89 -8.67
CA ASP A 82 -5.01 -7.42 -9.13
C ASP A 82 -6.13 -7.93 -8.20
N LEU A 83 -7.19 -7.13 -8.04
CA LEU A 83 -8.36 -7.47 -7.23
C LEU A 83 -9.64 -7.44 -8.07
N GLU A 84 -10.45 -8.48 -7.93
CA GLU A 84 -11.85 -8.44 -8.32
C GLU A 84 -12.72 -8.10 -7.11
N THR A 85 -13.70 -7.22 -7.30
CA THR A 85 -14.52 -6.69 -6.20
C THR A 85 -16.01 -6.72 -6.52
N THR A 86 -16.87 -6.65 -5.50
CA THR A 86 -18.33 -6.55 -5.68
C THR A 86 -18.78 -5.19 -6.21
N GLY A 87 -17.87 -4.23 -6.40
CA GLY A 87 -18.17 -2.85 -6.76
C GLY A 87 -16.98 -1.91 -6.57
N LEU A 88 -17.18 -0.61 -6.82
CA LEU A 88 -16.07 0.34 -6.92
C LEU A 88 -15.68 1.03 -5.60
N SER A 89 -16.42 0.81 -4.52
CA SER A 89 -16.26 1.54 -3.26
C SER A 89 -15.68 0.65 -2.17
N ALA A 90 -14.39 0.80 -1.85
CA ALA A 90 -13.76 0.10 -0.72
C ALA A 90 -14.45 0.33 0.65
N ALA A 91 -15.28 1.38 0.77
CA ALA A 91 -16.05 1.64 1.98
C ALA A 91 -17.26 0.71 2.14
N ARG A 92 -17.86 0.24 1.03
CA ARG A 92 -19.15 -0.47 0.99
C ARG A 92 -19.04 -1.87 0.38
N ASP A 93 -18.16 -2.03 -0.60
CA ASP A 93 -17.97 -3.23 -1.41
C ASP A 93 -16.90 -4.14 -0.81
N SER A 94 -16.83 -5.38 -1.31
CA SER A 94 -15.92 -6.43 -0.83
C SER A 94 -14.99 -6.92 -1.94
N ILE A 95 -13.81 -7.41 -1.55
CA ILE A 95 -12.93 -8.19 -2.43
C ILE A 95 -13.57 -9.58 -2.65
N CYS A 96 -13.55 -10.06 -3.89
CA CYS A 96 -14.05 -11.37 -4.32
C CYS A 96 -12.94 -12.29 -4.85
N GLU A 97 -11.84 -11.73 -5.34
CA GLU A 97 -10.65 -12.47 -5.77
C GLU A 97 -9.41 -11.61 -5.55
N LEU A 98 -8.28 -12.28 -5.28
CA LEU A 98 -6.95 -11.66 -5.30
C LEU A 98 -6.03 -12.56 -6.13
N GLY A 99 -5.46 -11.99 -7.19
CA GLY A 99 -4.41 -12.59 -7.98
C GLY A 99 -3.10 -11.82 -7.84
N ALA A 100 -1.97 -12.53 -7.81
CA ALA A 100 -0.66 -11.93 -7.80
C ALA A 100 0.40 -12.83 -8.46
N VAL A 101 1.40 -12.22 -9.08
CA VAL A 101 2.58 -12.90 -9.63
C VAL A 101 3.84 -12.18 -9.17
N ARG A 102 4.87 -12.95 -8.85
CA ARG A 102 6.21 -12.43 -8.53
C ARG A 102 7.02 -12.43 -9.81
N VAL A 103 7.59 -11.27 -10.12
CA VAL A 103 8.49 -11.05 -11.25
C VAL A 103 9.89 -10.82 -10.70
N GLN A 104 10.86 -11.56 -11.20
CA GLN A 104 12.28 -11.35 -10.90
C GLN A 104 13.06 -11.37 -12.20
N ALA A 105 13.82 -10.30 -12.46
CA ALA A 105 14.59 -10.17 -13.70
C ALA A 105 13.75 -10.42 -14.97
N LEU A 106 12.56 -9.81 -15.01
CA LEU A 106 11.54 -9.95 -16.07
C LEU A 106 10.93 -11.36 -16.24
N GLU A 107 11.22 -12.31 -15.36
CA GLU A 107 10.65 -13.66 -15.40
C GLU A 107 9.60 -13.88 -14.31
N LEU A 108 8.54 -14.62 -14.62
CA LEU A 108 7.54 -15.03 -13.63
C LEU A 108 8.09 -16.19 -12.79
N VAL A 109 8.34 -15.95 -11.51
CA VAL A 109 8.99 -16.94 -10.63
C VAL A 109 8.05 -17.57 -9.60
N ASP A 110 6.93 -16.92 -9.28
CA ASP A 110 5.92 -17.45 -8.37
C ASP A 110 4.55 -16.80 -8.60
N SER A 111 3.48 -17.43 -8.09
CA SER A 111 2.11 -16.92 -8.21
C SER A 111 1.27 -17.21 -6.98
N PHE A 112 0.35 -16.30 -6.67
CA PHE A 112 -0.66 -16.44 -5.63
C PHE A 112 -2.03 -16.15 -6.24
N GLN A 113 -3.01 -17.00 -5.97
CA GLN A 113 -4.39 -16.76 -6.38
C GLN A 113 -5.35 -17.31 -5.33
N SER A 114 -6.36 -16.54 -4.98
CA SER A 114 -7.44 -17.01 -4.12
C SER A 114 -8.73 -16.26 -4.40
N LEU A 115 -9.83 -17.02 -4.50
CA LEU A 115 -11.16 -16.47 -4.28
C LEU A 115 -11.29 -15.98 -2.84
N VAL A 116 -12.18 -15.03 -2.63
CA VAL A 116 -12.49 -14.42 -1.34
C VAL A 116 -13.99 -14.49 -1.13
N LYS A 117 -14.43 -14.94 0.04
CA LYS A 117 -15.83 -14.87 0.42
C LYS A 117 -16.20 -13.41 0.74
N PRO A 118 -17.01 -12.72 -0.09
CA PRO A 118 -17.36 -11.33 0.15
C PRO A 118 -18.32 -11.20 1.33
N ALA A 119 -18.36 -10.02 1.95
CA ALA A 119 -19.29 -9.72 3.04
C ALA A 119 -20.69 -9.28 2.53
N VAL A 120 -20.81 -9.05 1.23
CA VAL A 120 -22.04 -8.64 0.53
C VAL A 120 -22.27 -9.57 -0.67
N PRO A 121 -23.52 -9.77 -1.12
CA PRO A 121 -23.80 -10.57 -2.31
C PRO A 121 -23.10 -10.01 -3.56
N LEU A 122 -22.69 -10.89 -4.49
CA LEU A 122 -22.11 -10.48 -5.75
C LEU A 122 -23.20 -9.89 -6.66
N PRO A 123 -23.11 -8.62 -7.10
CA PRO A 123 -24.07 -8.07 -8.04
C PRO A 123 -23.99 -8.76 -9.39
N GLU A 124 -25.15 -9.00 -10.03
CA GLU A 124 -25.22 -9.68 -11.34
C GLU A 124 -24.35 -9.03 -12.43
N PRO A 125 -24.27 -7.68 -12.57
CA PRO A 125 -23.37 -7.06 -13.55
C PRO A 125 -21.89 -7.40 -13.30
N VAL A 126 -21.48 -7.52 -12.04
CA VAL A 126 -20.11 -7.89 -11.68
C VAL A 126 -19.88 -9.37 -11.97
N ALA A 127 -20.82 -10.24 -11.59
CA ALA A 127 -20.74 -11.66 -11.90
C ALA A 127 -20.59 -11.93 -13.41
N ASN A 128 -21.33 -11.18 -14.24
CA ASN A 128 -21.24 -11.27 -15.70
C ASN A 128 -19.91 -10.75 -16.25
N LEU A 129 -19.32 -9.74 -15.61
CA LEU A 129 -18.04 -9.15 -16.03
C LEU A 129 -16.86 -10.04 -15.67
N THR A 130 -16.83 -10.55 -14.44
CA THR A 130 -15.69 -11.29 -13.88
C THR A 130 -15.79 -12.80 -14.11
N GLY A 131 -16.99 -13.31 -14.41
CA GLY A 131 -17.26 -14.74 -14.50
C GLY A 131 -17.33 -15.45 -13.14
N LEU A 132 -17.26 -14.70 -12.04
CA LEU A 132 -17.34 -15.25 -10.68
C LEU A 132 -18.75 -15.75 -10.37
N LEU A 133 -18.84 -16.93 -9.76
CA LEU A 133 -20.10 -17.52 -9.34
C LEU A 133 -20.25 -17.46 -7.82
N GLU A 134 -21.40 -16.99 -7.36
CA GLU A 134 -21.73 -16.90 -5.93
C GLU A 134 -21.52 -18.23 -5.17
N ARG A 135 -21.71 -19.37 -5.85
CA ARG A 135 -21.51 -20.70 -5.26
C ARG A 135 -20.05 -20.99 -4.89
N ASP A 136 -19.12 -20.46 -5.66
CA ASP A 136 -17.68 -20.65 -5.48
C ASP A 136 -17.19 -19.70 -4.38
N LEU A 137 -17.65 -18.45 -4.41
CA LEU A 137 -17.36 -17.45 -3.37
C LEU A 137 -17.87 -17.85 -1.98
N ARG A 138 -19.02 -18.52 -1.87
CA ARG A 138 -19.55 -18.96 -0.56
C ARG A 138 -18.64 -19.96 0.17
N ARG A 139 -17.83 -20.72 -0.56
CA ARG A 139 -16.89 -21.72 -0.03
C ARG A 139 -15.47 -21.16 0.12
N ALA A 140 -15.21 -19.97 -0.42
CA ALA A 140 -13.90 -19.35 -0.39
C ALA A 140 -13.49 -18.93 1.05
N PRO A 141 -12.18 -18.76 1.30
CA PRO A 141 -11.68 -18.24 2.57
C PRO A 141 -12.18 -16.83 2.86
N SER A 142 -12.07 -16.41 4.13
CA SER A 142 -12.36 -15.02 4.51
C SER A 142 -11.34 -14.05 3.91
N VAL A 143 -11.76 -12.81 3.66
CA VAL A 143 -10.87 -11.74 3.20
C VAL A 143 -9.64 -11.56 4.09
N SER A 144 -9.80 -11.69 5.41
CA SER A 144 -8.69 -11.61 6.37
C SER A 144 -7.64 -12.69 6.15
N THR A 145 -8.06 -13.90 5.80
CA THR A 145 -7.15 -15.03 5.54
C THR A 145 -6.38 -14.79 4.25
N VAL A 146 -7.10 -14.41 3.19
CA VAL A 146 -6.51 -14.17 1.87
C VAL A 146 -5.53 -12.99 1.89
N VAL A 147 -5.90 -11.86 2.50
CA VAL A 147 -5.01 -10.69 2.61
C VAL A 147 -3.74 -11.02 3.41
N ARG A 148 -3.83 -11.80 4.50
CA ARG A 148 -2.63 -12.24 5.22
C ARG A 148 -1.75 -13.16 4.38
N GLY A 149 -2.35 -14.07 3.61
CA GLY A 149 -1.63 -14.93 2.68
C GLY A 149 -0.92 -14.13 1.59
N PHE A 150 -1.60 -13.15 1.01
CA PHE A 150 -1.03 -12.24 0.02
C PHE A 150 0.12 -11.41 0.59
N LEU A 151 -0.02 -10.83 1.79
CA LEU A 151 1.07 -10.08 2.42
C LEU A 151 2.29 -10.96 2.70
N ALA A 152 2.08 -12.21 3.12
CA ALA A 152 3.17 -13.16 3.30
C ALA A 152 3.83 -13.55 1.97
N PHE A 153 3.04 -13.69 0.91
CA PHE A 153 3.54 -13.91 -0.45
C PHE A 153 4.34 -12.71 -0.97
N ALA A 154 3.88 -11.49 -0.73
CA ALA A 154 4.54 -10.27 -1.17
C ALA A 154 5.86 -10.02 -0.41
N GLY A 155 5.86 -10.20 0.91
CA GLY A 155 7.01 -9.85 1.74
C GLY A 155 7.34 -8.37 1.64
N ASP A 156 8.61 -8.05 1.40
CA ASP A 156 9.12 -6.69 1.27
C ASP A 156 9.25 -6.24 -0.21
N ASP A 157 8.73 -7.01 -1.16
CA ASP A 157 8.78 -6.65 -2.59
C ASP A 157 7.91 -5.44 -2.91
N LEU A 158 8.32 -4.70 -3.94
CA LEU A 158 7.52 -3.62 -4.53
C LEU A 158 6.22 -4.16 -5.09
N LEU A 159 5.09 -3.54 -4.73
CA LEU A 159 3.78 -3.89 -5.25
C LEU A 159 3.43 -3.07 -6.49
N VAL A 160 3.01 -3.74 -7.55
CA VAL A 160 2.66 -3.15 -8.84
C VAL A 160 1.22 -3.54 -9.19
N ALA A 161 0.40 -2.59 -9.63
CA ALA A 161 -0.96 -2.85 -10.10
C ALA A 161 -1.36 -1.84 -11.17
N HIS A 162 -2.22 -2.25 -12.10
CA HIS A 162 -2.81 -1.33 -13.05
C HIS A 162 -3.90 -0.52 -12.34
N ASN A 163 -3.81 0.81 -12.32
CA ASN A 163 -4.66 1.66 -11.48
C ASN A 163 -4.55 1.34 -9.97
N ALA A 164 -3.31 1.14 -9.49
CA ALA A 164 -2.99 0.73 -8.12
C ALA A 164 -3.75 1.46 -7.00
N ARG A 165 -4.12 2.73 -7.19
CA ARG A 165 -4.95 3.49 -6.23
C ARG A 165 -6.29 2.82 -5.93
N PHE A 166 -6.87 2.09 -6.88
CA PHE A 166 -8.10 1.34 -6.67
C PHE A 166 -7.86 0.17 -5.72
N ASP A 167 -6.95 -0.74 -6.07
CA ASP A 167 -6.66 -1.95 -5.32
C ASP A 167 -6.11 -1.65 -3.93
N GLN A 168 -5.22 -0.67 -3.85
CA GLN A 168 -4.64 -0.17 -2.61
C GLN A 168 -5.74 0.23 -1.61
N ARG A 169 -6.79 0.96 -2.03
CA ARG A 169 -7.86 1.37 -1.12
C ARG A 169 -8.62 0.18 -0.52
N PHE A 170 -8.79 -0.89 -1.29
CA PHE A 170 -9.41 -2.12 -0.80
C PHE A 170 -8.50 -2.84 0.20
N LEU A 171 -7.20 -2.98 -0.10
CA LEU A 171 -6.23 -3.55 0.83
C LEU A 171 -6.12 -2.73 2.12
N GLU A 172 -6.01 -1.41 2.01
CA GLU A 172 -5.91 -0.52 3.16
C GLU A 172 -7.11 -0.67 4.11
N ARG A 173 -8.32 -0.78 3.56
CA ARG A 173 -9.52 -1.04 4.34
C ARG A 173 -9.43 -2.34 5.13
N GLN A 174 -8.85 -3.39 4.57
CA GLN A 174 -8.67 -4.66 5.28
C GLN A 174 -7.56 -4.56 6.34
N LEU A 175 -6.46 -3.88 6.04
CA LEU A 175 -5.36 -3.68 6.99
C LEU A 175 -5.80 -2.89 8.22
N LEU A 176 -6.62 -1.84 8.06
CA LEU A 176 -7.24 -1.10 9.16
C LEU A 176 -8.08 -2.02 10.07
N ARG A 177 -8.89 -2.90 9.46
CA ARG A 177 -9.70 -3.90 10.20
C ARG A 177 -8.84 -4.95 10.91
N LEU A 178 -7.71 -5.35 10.34
CA LEU A 178 -6.81 -6.36 10.92
C LEU A 178 -5.98 -5.81 12.09
N HIS A 179 -5.61 -4.53 12.05
CA HIS A 179 -4.73 -3.90 13.04
C HIS A 179 -5.45 -2.96 14.03
N GLY A 180 -6.78 -2.88 13.97
CA GLY A 180 -7.59 -2.25 15.02
C GLY A 180 -7.45 -0.72 15.10
N ARG A 181 -7.41 -0.03 13.96
CA ARG A 181 -7.55 1.43 13.87
C ARG A 181 -8.65 1.81 12.90
#